data_AF-A0A1V4ASS3-F1
#
_entry.id   AF-A0A1V4ASS3-F1
#
_cell.length_a   1.000
_cell.length_b   1.000
_cell.length_c   1.000
_cell.angle_alpha   90.00
_cell.angle_beta   90.00
_cell.angle_gamma   90.00
#
_symmetry.space_group_name_H-M   'P 1'
#
loop_
_entity.id
_entity.type
_entity.pdbx_description
1 polymer ?
#
loop_
_entity_poly.entity_id
_entity_poly.type
_entity_poly.pdbx_seq_one_letter_code
_entity_poly.pdbx_strand_id
1 'polypeptide(L)'
;MEFFAVITKKVENPIAVTEAKTIVEDFLKSDNWRIIDRDVDTFFSAIDIVSEHGIPLWDAVIAACMKENDVTDIVTENKKDFEKIPGIKVSVPF
;
A
#
# COMPACT_ATOMS: atom_id res chain seq x y z
N MET A 1 3.63 -4.20 -6.30
CA MET A 1 4.37 -3.32 -7.25
C MET A 1 5.35 -2.39 -6.54
N GLU A 2 4.92 -1.66 -5.51
CA GLU A 2 5.77 -0.66 -4.84
C GLU A 2 6.98 -1.27 -4.13
N PHE A 3 6.80 -2.34 -3.35
CA PHE A 3 7.91 -3.07 -2.70
C PHE A 3 9.06 -3.36 -3.66
N PHE A 4 8.75 -4.01 -4.81
CA PHE A 4 9.73 -4.34 -5.84
C PHE A 4 10.47 -3.09 -6.34
N ALA A 5 9.75 -2.01 -6.65
CA ALA A 5 10.35 -0.78 -7.16
C ALA A 5 11.23 -0.09 -6.10
N VAL A 6 10.85 -0.14 -4.83
CA VAL A 6 11.62 0.46 -3.73
C VAL A 6 12.89 -0.34 -3.46
N ILE A 7 12.77 -1.64 -3.21
CA ILE A 7 13.89 -2.48 -2.75
C ILE A 7 14.97 -2.69 -3.83
N THR A 8 14.63 -2.51 -5.11
CA THR A 8 15.57 -2.65 -6.23
C THR A 8 16.15 -1.33 -6.73
N LYS A 9 15.65 -0.17 -6.29
CA LYS A 9 16.07 1.14 -6.86
C LYS A 9 16.20 2.30 -5.89
N LYS A 10 15.42 2.33 -4.81
CA LYS A 10 15.26 3.53 -3.96
C LYS A 10 15.93 3.42 -2.59
N VAL A 11 16.46 2.25 -2.24
CA VAL A 11 17.19 2.00 -1.00
C VAL A 11 18.69 2.20 -1.20
N GLU A 12 19.42 2.46 -0.12
CA GLU A 12 20.88 2.67 -0.15
C GLU A 12 21.64 1.47 -0.74
N ASN A 13 21.19 0.25 -0.43
CA ASN A 13 21.77 -1.01 -0.91
C ASN A 13 20.70 -1.83 -1.63
N PRO A 14 20.46 -1.59 -2.94
CA PRO A 14 19.45 -2.32 -3.69
C PRO A 14 19.77 -3.80 -3.83
N ILE A 15 18.74 -4.64 -3.72
CA ILE A 15 18.89 -6.08 -3.97
C ILE A 15 18.73 -6.43 -5.45
N ALA A 16 19.20 -7.62 -5.83
CA ALA A 16 19.07 -8.10 -7.20
C ALA A 16 17.58 -8.33 -7.58
N VAL A 17 17.23 -8.10 -8.84
CA VAL A 17 15.87 -8.32 -9.35
C VAL A 17 15.38 -9.75 -9.11
N THR A 18 16.26 -10.75 -9.24
CA THR A 18 15.95 -12.16 -9.00
C THR A 18 15.61 -12.44 -7.53
N GLU A 19 16.32 -11.77 -6.62
CA GLU A 19 16.07 -11.87 -5.18
C GLU A 19 14.75 -11.19 -4.81
N ALA A 20 14.52 -9.96 -5.29
CA ALA A 20 13.26 -9.24 -5.08
C ALA A 20 12.05 -10.03 -5.61
N LYS A 21 12.19 -10.70 -6.77
CA LYS A 21 11.17 -11.58 -7.32
C LYS A 21 10.87 -12.75 -6.38
N THR A 22 11.90 -13.37 -5.82
CA THR A 22 11.74 -14.49 -4.87
C THR A 22 10.94 -14.04 -3.65
N ILE A 23 11.27 -12.89 -3.06
CA ILE A 23 10.54 -12.33 -1.92
C ILE A 23 9.07 -12.06 -2.27
N VAL A 24 8.80 -11.48 -3.45
CA VAL A 24 7.41 -11.24 -3.90
C VAL A 24 6.65 -12.55 -4.06
N GLU A 25 7.27 -13.59 -4.64
CA GLU A 25 6.66 -14.92 -4.74
C GLU A 25 6.37 -15.54 -3.38
N ASP A 26 7.27 -15.38 -2.41
CA ASP A 26 7.09 -15.91 -1.06
C ASP A 26 5.90 -15.25 -0.35
N PHE A 27 5.73 -13.93 -0.49
CA PHE A 27 4.51 -13.27 -0.01
C PHE A 27 3.26 -13.81 -0.70
N LEU A 28 3.28 -13.94 -2.03
CA LEU A 28 2.13 -14.39 -2.83
C LEU A 28 1.71 -15.84 -2.54
N LYS A 29 2.65 -16.71 -2.17
CA LYS A 29 2.40 -18.13 -1.90
C LYS A 29 2.17 -18.44 -0.41
N SER A 30 2.37 -17.47 0.47
CA SER A 30 2.26 -17.68 1.92
C SER A 30 0.80 -17.64 2.38
N ASP A 31 0.38 -18.68 3.12
CA ASP A 31 -0.93 -18.73 3.77
C ASP A 31 -1.05 -17.77 4.98
N ASN A 32 0.05 -17.15 5.40
CA ASN A 32 0.04 -16.20 6.53
C ASN A 32 -0.49 -14.82 6.14
N TRP A 33 -0.65 -14.53 4.85
CA TRP A 33 -1.05 -13.22 4.36
C TRP A 33 -2.28 -13.33 3.47
N ARG A 34 -3.32 -12.57 3.79
CA ARG A 34 -4.38 -12.28 2.82
C ARG A 34 -3.91 -11.13 1.93
N ILE A 35 -3.63 -11.43 0.68
CA ILE A 35 -3.26 -10.42 -0.32
C ILE A 35 -4.52 -9.96 -1.03
N ILE A 36 -4.75 -8.66 -0.98
CA ILE A 36 -5.86 -7.99 -1.65
C ILE A 36 -5.25 -7.22 -2.82
N ASP A 37 -5.69 -7.53 -4.03
CA ASP A 37 -5.27 -6.80 -5.22
C ASP A 37 -6.31 -5.72 -5.58
N ARG A 38 -5.85 -4.72 -6.32
CA ARG A 38 -6.66 -3.59 -6.78
C ARG A 38 -7.14 -3.82 -8.20
N ASP A 39 -8.32 -3.30 -8.51
CA ASP A 39 -8.84 -3.28 -9.88
C ASP A 39 -9.00 -1.85 -10.40
N VAL A 40 -9.70 -1.72 -11.53
CA VAL A 40 -9.96 -0.42 -12.17
C VAL A 40 -10.85 0.46 -11.30
N ASP A 41 -11.81 -0.14 -10.58
CA ASP A 41 -12.72 0.60 -9.70
C ASP A 41 -11.96 1.14 -8.49
N THR A 42 -11.03 0.34 -7.93
CA THR A 42 -10.10 0.82 -6.89
C THR A 42 -9.34 2.07 -7.34
N PHE A 43 -8.92 2.15 -8.61
CA PHE A 43 -8.23 3.31 -9.14
C PHE A 43 -9.13 4.55 -9.25
N PHE A 44 -10.39 4.40 -9.64
CA PHE A 44 -11.34 5.51 -9.65
C PHE A 44 -11.63 6.00 -8.23
N SER A 45 -11.91 5.09 -7.29
CA SER A 45 -12.05 5.41 -5.86
C SER A 45 -10.83 6.16 -5.31
N ALA A 46 -9.62 5.78 -5.74
CA ALA A 46 -8.40 6.45 -5.32
C ALA A 46 -8.29 7.89 -5.87
N ILE A 47 -8.71 8.14 -7.11
CA ILE A 47 -8.72 9.50 -7.68
C ILE A 47 -9.66 10.41 -6.88
N ASP A 48 -10.82 9.90 -6.48
CA ASP A 48 -11.76 10.64 -5.64
C ASP A 48 -11.12 10.98 -4.28
N ILE A 49 -10.47 10.01 -3.63
CA ILE A 49 -9.73 10.21 -2.36
C ILE A 49 -8.62 11.26 -2.53
N VAL A 50 -7.88 11.25 -3.64
CA VAL A 50 -6.86 12.29 -3.92
C VAL A 50 -7.51 13.66 -3.98
N SER A 51 -8.63 13.79 -4.68
CA SER A 51 -9.36 15.05 -4.81
C SER A 51 -9.92 15.55 -3.47
N GLU A 52 -10.41 14.64 -2.63
CA GLU A 52 -11.05 14.96 -1.34
C GLU A 52 -10.03 15.31 -0.24
N HIS A 53 -8.89 14.60 -0.21
CA HIS A 53 -7.96 14.64 0.92
C HIS A 53 -6.57 15.18 0.57
N GLY A 54 -6.27 15.40 -0.72
CA GLY A 54 -5.00 15.96 -1.17
C GLY A 54 -3.79 15.10 -0.78
N ILE A 55 -3.93 13.78 -0.90
CA ILE A 55 -2.85 12.80 -0.60
C ILE A 55 -2.24 12.23 -1.88
N PRO A 56 -1.02 11.64 -1.83
CA PRO A 56 -0.43 10.99 -2.99
C PRO A 56 -1.30 9.84 -3.52
N LEU A 57 -1.33 9.66 -4.84
CA LEU A 57 -2.15 8.64 -5.49
C LEU A 57 -1.89 7.21 -4.97
N TRP A 58 -0.63 6.84 -4.70
CA TRP A 58 -0.32 5.49 -4.23
C TRP A 58 -0.87 5.22 -2.83
N ASP A 59 -0.83 6.21 -1.95
CA ASP A 59 -1.47 6.12 -0.63
C ASP A 59 -3.00 6.09 -0.75
N ALA A 60 -3.56 6.88 -1.67
CA ALA A 60 -5.00 6.85 -1.97
C ALA A 60 -5.48 5.49 -2.51
N VAL A 61 -4.67 4.82 -3.33
CA VAL A 61 -4.97 3.47 -3.82
C VAL A 61 -4.98 2.45 -2.69
N ILE A 62 -4.08 2.57 -1.71
CA ILE A 62 -4.10 1.73 -0.51
C ILE A 62 -5.39 1.99 0.29
N ALA A 63 -5.73 3.26 0.52
CA ALA A 63 -6.93 3.64 1.25
C ALA A 63 -8.24 3.20 0.56
N ALA A 64 -8.32 3.31 -0.77
CA ALA A 64 -9.44 2.81 -1.56
C ALA A 64 -9.62 1.30 -1.39
N CYS A 65 -8.53 0.55 -1.58
CA CYS A 65 -8.51 -0.91 -1.43
C CYS A 65 -8.91 -1.33 0.01
N MET A 66 -8.42 -0.62 1.02
CA MET A 66 -8.81 -0.83 2.42
C MET A 66 -10.32 -0.66 2.61
N LYS A 67 -10.88 0.46 2.13
CA LYS A 67 -12.31 0.78 2.26
C LYS A 67 -13.20 -0.24 1.55
N GLU A 68 -12.81 -0.69 0.36
CA GLU A 68 -13.51 -1.71 -0.43
C GLU A 68 -13.53 -3.09 0.26
N ASN A 69 -12.61 -3.33 1.19
CA ASN A 69 -12.43 -4.60 1.88
C ASN A 69 -12.71 -4.52 3.39
N ASP A 70 -13.37 -3.47 3.86
CA ASP A 70 -13.69 -3.23 5.27
C ASP A 70 -12.47 -3.25 6.21
N VAL A 71 -11.30 -2.84 5.71
CA VAL A 71 -10.07 -2.73 6.50
C VAL A 71 -9.95 -1.30 7.04
N THR A 72 -9.95 -1.16 8.37
CA THR A 72 -9.91 0.16 9.02
C THR A 72 -8.56 0.52 9.63
N ASP A 73 -7.65 -0.43 9.78
CA ASP A 73 -6.41 -0.26 10.53
C ASP A 73 -5.22 -0.43 9.59
N ILE A 74 -4.28 0.51 9.62
CA ILE A 74 -3.05 0.47 8.83
C ILE A 74 -1.83 0.65 9.72
N VAL A 75 -0.81 -0.16 9.45
CA VAL A 75 0.54 0.01 10.02
C VAL A 75 1.41 0.72 8.99
N THR A 76 1.82 1.95 9.27
CA THR A 76 2.60 2.76 8.32
C THR A 76 3.40 3.87 9.02
N GLU A 77 4.53 4.25 8.43
CA GLU A 77 5.27 5.46 8.81
C GLU A 77 4.64 6.74 8.24
N ASN A 78 3.85 6.63 7.15
CA ASN A 78 3.18 7.79 6.54
C ASN A 78 1.90 8.17 7.30
N LYS A 79 2.04 8.53 8.57
CA LYS A 79 0.92 8.92 9.42
C LYS A 79 0.15 10.14 8.88
N LYS A 80 0.89 11.13 8.38
CA LYS A 80 0.35 12.44 7.98
C LYS A 80 -0.72 12.34 6.89
N ASP A 81 -0.57 11.43 5.92
CA ASP A 81 -1.53 11.34 4.82
C ASP A 81 -2.72 10.46 5.18
N PHE A 82 -2.51 9.31 5.84
CA PHE A 82 -3.60 8.40 6.19
C PHE A 82 -4.51 8.94 7.31
N GLU A 83 -4.02 9.79 8.21
CA GLU A 83 -4.87 10.45 9.22
C GLU A 83 -5.90 11.43 8.63
N LYS A 84 -5.72 11.86 7.38
CA LYS A 84 -6.69 12.73 6.70
C LYS A 84 -7.96 11.99 6.26
N ILE A 85 -7.92 10.65 6.22
CA ILE A 85 -8.97 9.82 5.64
C ILE A 85 -9.91 9.33 6.74
N PRO A 86 -11.20 9.70 6.73
CA PRO A 86 -12.16 9.27 7.75
C PRO A 86 -12.30 7.75 7.81
N GLY A 87 -12.29 7.21 9.03
CA GLY A 87 -12.47 5.77 9.28
C GLY A 87 -11.17 4.94 9.24
N ILE A 88 -10.03 5.54 8.88
CA ILE A 88 -8.73 4.88 8.95
C ILE A 88 -8.04 5.18 10.29
N LYS A 89 -7.57 4.12 10.96
CA LYS A 89 -6.76 4.17 12.18
C LYS A 89 -5.32 3.85 11.82
N VAL A 90 -4.41 4.75 12.19
CA VAL A 90 -2.99 4.59 11.88
C VAL A 90 -2.23 4.13 13.11
N SER A 91 -1.46 3.06 12.96
CA SER A 91 -0.43 2.63 13.91
C SER A 91 0.95 2.85 13.28
N VAL A 92 1.84 3.55 13.98
CA VAL A 92 3.23 3.72 13.53
C VAL A 92 4.07 2.60 14.15
N PRO A 93 4.81 1.81 13.34
CA PRO A 93 5.53 0.63 13.84
C PRO A 93 6.79 0.95 14.66
N PHE A 94 7.30 2.19 14.61
CA PHE A 94 8.54 2.64 15.26
C PHE A 94 8.38 4.02 15.93
#